data_AF-A0A7K5VGW8-F1
#
_entry.id   AF-A0A7K5VGW8-F1
#
_cell.length_a   1.000
_cell.length_b   1.000
_cell.length_c   1.000
_cell.angle_alpha   90.00
_cell.angle_beta   90.00
_cell.angle_gamma   90.00
#
_symmetry.space_group_name_H-M   'P 1'
#
loop_
_entity.id
_entity.type
_entity.pdbx_description
1 polymer ?
#
loop_
_entity_poly.entity_id
_entity_poly.type
_entity_poly.pdbx_seq_one_letter_code
_entity_poly.pdbx_strand_id
1 'polypeptide(L)'
;VVVYPLWLMYTTIMRIFRSPQPAITLKDPEVKYALRLIDKEEVSHDTRRFRFALPSMEHILGLPLGQHIYLSARIDGALVVRPYTPVSSDDDKGFVDLIVKVYFRGVHPKFPDGGKMSQYLDSLKIGDTIDFRGPSGLLVYKGRGKAGKFDIRPEKKAEPVTKTVKYVGMIAGGTGITPMLQIIRAIIKDKGDPTICQLLFANQ
;
A
#
# COMPACT_ATOMS: atom_id res chain seq x y z
N VAL A 1 36.92 0.90 37.70
CA VAL A 1 35.44 0.83 37.77
C VAL A 1 34.95 0.06 36.56
N VAL A 2 34.35 -1.10 36.80
CA VAL A 2 34.11 -2.17 35.81
C VAL A 2 32.77 -1.93 35.09
N VAL A 3 32.78 -1.23 33.95
CA VAL A 3 31.58 -0.88 33.15
C VAL A 3 31.23 -1.94 32.07
N TYR A 4 32.13 -2.90 31.82
CA TYR A 4 32.00 -3.89 30.75
C TYR A 4 30.88 -4.95 30.93
N PRO A 5 30.66 -5.55 32.12
CA PRO A 5 29.69 -6.63 32.28
C PRO A 5 28.24 -6.13 32.24
N LEU A 6 28.00 -4.89 32.70
CA LEU A 6 26.68 -4.26 32.64
C LEU A 6 26.24 -3.98 31.20
N TRP A 7 27.16 -3.58 30.32
CA TRP A 7 26.85 -3.36 28.90
C TRP A 7 26.57 -4.68 28.16
N LEU A 8 27.30 -5.74 28.48
CA LEU A 8 27.04 -7.07 27.91
C LEU A 8 25.70 -7.65 28.38
N MET A 9 25.36 -7.48 29.67
CA MET A 9 24.06 -7.88 30.20
C MET A 9 22.93 -7.05 29.58
N TYR A 10 23.08 -5.73 29.48
CA TYR A 10 22.10 -4.84 28.86
C TYR A 10 21.85 -5.17 27.39
N THR A 11 22.91 -5.40 26.61
CA THR A 11 22.77 -5.79 25.19
C THR A 11 22.14 -7.16 25.03
N THR A 12 22.47 -8.12 25.89
CA THR A 12 21.85 -9.47 25.88
C THR A 12 20.38 -9.41 26.27
N ILE A 13 20.04 -8.66 27.32
CA ILE A 13 18.66 -8.40 27.75
C ILE A 13 17.88 -7.68 26.64
N MET A 14 18.42 -6.61 26.06
CA MET A 14 17.79 -5.89 24.95
C MET A 14 17.63 -6.74 23.69
N ARG A 15 18.48 -7.74 23.48
CA ARG A 15 18.37 -8.71 22.38
C ARG A 15 17.28 -9.76 22.65
N ILE A 16 17.07 -10.14 23.92
CA ILE A 16 15.97 -11.02 24.37
C ILE A 16 14.62 -10.29 24.31
N PHE A 17 14.58 -8.99 24.61
CA PHE A 17 13.37 -8.16 24.57
C PHE A 17 13.13 -7.47 23.21
N ARG A 18 13.99 -7.68 22.22
CA ARG A 18 13.76 -7.19 20.86
C ARG A 18 12.68 -8.05 20.20
N SER A 19 11.47 -7.50 20.10
CA SER A 19 10.43 -8.09 19.27
C SER A 19 11.00 -8.33 17.87
N PRO A 20 10.88 -9.54 17.30
CA PRO A 20 11.38 -9.79 15.95
C PRO A 20 10.69 -8.82 14.99
N GLN A 21 11.48 -8.19 14.13
CA GLN A 21 10.94 -7.39 13.02
C GLN A 21 9.96 -8.27 12.22
N PRO A 22 8.77 -7.76 11.88
CA PRO A 22 7.80 -8.55 11.13
C PRO A 22 8.40 -8.97 9.79
N ALA A 23 8.01 -10.16 9.32
CA ALA A 23 8.48 -10.66 8.04
C ALA A 23 7.86 -9.82 6.91
N ILE A 24 8.67 -9.37 5.97
CA ILE A 24 8.23 -8.52 4.84
C ILE A 24 7.93 -9.39 3.63
N THR A 25 6.78 -9.17 3.00
CA THR A 25 6.36 -9.86 1.77
C THR A 25 7.12 -9.35 0.55
N LEU A 26 7.07 -8.04 0.29
CA LEU A 26 7.66 -7.37 -0.87
C LEU A 26 9.16 -7.09 -0.65
N LYS A 27 9.99 -8.14 -0.68
CA LYS A 27 11.44 -8.01 -0.45
C LYS A 27 12.20 -7.45 -1.65
N ASP A 28 11.76 -7.78 -2.86
CA ASP A 28 12.36 -7.35 -4.12
C ASP A 28 11.28 -6.74 -5.03
N PRO A 29 11.44 -5.47 -5.46
CA PRO A 29 10.47 -4.77 -6.29
C PRO A 29 10.31 -5.31 -7.72
N GLU A 30 11.20 -6.18 -8.18
CA GLU A 30 11.12 -6.82 -9.50
C GLU A 30 10.53 -8.25 -9.42
N VAL A 31 10.48 -8.86 -8.23
CA VAL A 31 9.89 -10.19 -8.01
C VAL A 31 8.38 -10.12 -7.90
N LYS A 32 7.72 -11.15 -8.45
CA LYS A 32 6.27 -11.35 -8.34
C LYS A 32 5.95 -12.30 -7.19
N TYR A 33 4.98 -11.91 -6.37
CA TYR A 33 4.47 -12.67 -5.24
C TYR A 33 3.02 -13.02 -5.51
N ALA A 34 2.72 -14.30 -5.77
CA ALA A 34 1.36 -14.77 -5.95
C ALA A 34 0.62 -14.78 -4.60
N LEU A 35 -0.29 -13.84 -4.39
CA LEU A 35 -1.07 -13.75 -3.15
C LEU A 35 -2.49 -14.28 -3.37
N ARG A 36 -2.98 -15.02 -2.40
CA ARG A 36 -4.27 -15.73 -2.45
C ARG A 36 -5.39 -14.82 -1.98
N LEU A 37 -6.45 -14.70 -2.77
CA LEU A 37 -7.69 -14.04 -2.37
C LEU A 37 -8.35 -14.88 -1.26
N ILE A 38 -8.54 -14.30 -0.08
CA ILE A 38 -9.14 -14.97 1.08
C ILE A 38 -10.50 -14.40 1.46
N ASP A 39 -10.80 -13.18 1.02
CA ASP A 39 -12.09 -12.54 1.28
C ASP A 39 -12.40 -11.49 0.20
N LYS A 40 -13.68 -11.34 -0.14
CA LYS A 40 -14.20 -10.41 -1.14
C LYS A 40 -15.53 -9.85 -0.64
N GLU A 41 -15.55 -8.56 -0.35
CA GLU A 41 -16.74 -7.86 0.16
C GLU A 41 -17.27 -6.90 -0.89
N GLU A 42 -18.59 -6.94 -1.11
CA GLU A 42 -19.29 -5.95 -1.93
C GLU A 42 -19.53 -4.68 -1.10
N VAL A 43 -18.87 -3.58 -1.49
CA VAL A 43 -18.97 -2.28 -0.80
C VAL A 43 -20.10 -1.43 -1.40
N SER A 44 -20.30 -1.53 -2.71
CA SER A 44 -21.39 -0.91 -3.45
C SER A 44 -21.69 -1.73 -4.72
N HIS A 45 -22.66 -1.31 -5.53
CA HIS A 45 -22.98 -1.96 -6.80
C HIS A 45 -21.76 -2.15 -7.72
N ASP A 46 -20.75 -1.27 -7.66
CA ASP A 46 -19.54 -1.32 -8.48
C ASP A 46 -18.22 -1.30 -7.70
N THR A 47 -18.22 -1.25 -6.37
CA THR A 47 -17.00 -1.24 -5.57
C THR A 47 -16.89 -2.50 -4.72
N ARG A 48 -15.68 -3.07 -4.64
CA ARG A 48 -15.38 -4.22 -3.78
C ARG A 48 -14.12 -3.99 -2.96
N ARG A 49 -14.08 -4.62 -1.78
CA ARG A 49 -12.86 -4.85 -1.01
C ARG A 49 -12.35 -6.25 -1.29
N PHE A 50 -11.12 -6.36 -1.77
CA PHE A 50 -10.43 -7.62 -1.97
C PHE A 50 -9.34 -7.78 -0.92
N ARG A 51 -9.40 -8.86 -0.15
CA ARG A 51 -8.39 -9.19 0.85
C ARG A 51 -7.55 -10.37 0.39
N PHE A 52 -6.24 -10.15 0.30
CA PHE A 52 -5.28 -11.20 -0.06
C PHE A 52 -4.46 -11.59 1.16
N ALA A 53 -4.24 -12.88 1.34
CA ALA A 53 -3.36 -13.40 2.39
C ALA A 53 -1.90 -13.10 2.04
N LEU A 54 -1.16 -12.64 3.04
CA LEU A 54 0.30 -12.60 3.02
C LEU A 54 0.87 -13.99 3.33
N PRO A 55 2.18 -14.24 3.15
CA PRO A 55 2.78 -15.57 3.31
C PRO A 55 2.58 -16.21 4.69
N SER A 56 2.39 -15.40 5.75
CA SER A 56 1.95 -15.88 7.06
C SER A 56 1.18 -14.79 7.81
N MET A 57 0.50 -15.16 8.89
CA MET A 57 -0.23 -14.24 9.77
C MET A 57 0.66 -13.18 10.44
N GLU A 58 1.99 -13.38 10.46
CA GLU A 58 2.96 -12.43 11.01
C GLU A 58 3.62 -11.55 9.94
N HIS A 59 3.35 -11.82 8.66
CA HIS A 59 3.88 -10.98 7.59
C HIS A 59 3.17 -9.63 7.54
N ILE A 60 3.93 -8.62 7.14
CA ILE A 60 3.43 -7.34 6.64
C ILE A 60 3.69 -7.28 5.12
N LEU A 61 3.05 -6.34 4.44
CA LEU A 61 3.24 -6.20 3.00
C LEU A 61 4.66 -5.68 2.69
N GLY A 62 5.12 -4.69 3.45
CA GLY A 62 6.38 -3.97 3.21
C GLY A 62 6.19 -2.85 2.19
N LEU A 63 5.16 -2.03 2.36
CA LEU A 63 4.82 -0.95 1.44
C LEU A 63 5.03 0.43 2.09
N PRO A 64 6.12 1.15 1.73
CA PRO A 64 6.32 2.51 2.19
C PRO A 64 5.15 3.44 1.86
N LEU A 65 4.78 4.30 2.80
CA LEU A 65 3.67 5.25 2.66
C LEU A 65 3.92 6.19 1.46
N GLY A 66 2.93 6.33 0.57
CA GLY A 66 3.05 7.09 -0.68
C GLY A 66 3.42 6.23 -1.90
N GLN A 67 3.71 4.94 -1.71
CA GLN A 67 3.96 3.98 -2.78
C GLN A 67 2.77 3.05 -3.02
N HIS A 68 2.79 2.37 -4.16
CA HIS A 68 1.77 1.42 -4.62
C HIS A 68 2.39 0.08 -5.02
N ILE A 69 1.52 -0.91 -5.27
CA ILE A 69 1.88 -2.19 -5.87
C ILE A 69 1.37 -2.27 -7.30
N TYR A 70 1.90 -3.19 -8.09
CA TYR A 70 1.35 -3.62 -9.36
C TYR A 70 0.72 -5.00 -9.21
N LEU A 71 -0.48 -5.15 -9.74
CA LEU A 71 -1.06 -6.46 -10.03
C LEU A 71 -0.77 -6.81 -11.48
N SER A 72 -0.41 -8.07 -11.73
CA SER A 72 -0.25 -8.59 -13.09
C SER A 72 -1.02 -9.89 -13.29
N ALA A 73 -1.69 -10.01 -14.43
CA ALA A 73 -2.42 -11.21 -14.83
C ALA A 73 -2.41 -11.35 -16.36
N ARG A 74 -2.53 -12.58 -16.87
CA ARG A 74 -2.84 -12.83 -18.29
C ARG A 74 -4.36 -12.84 -18.47
N ILE A 75 -4.88 -11.87 -19.22
CA ILE A 75 -6.31 -11.68 -19.49
C ILE A 75 -6.47 -11.69 -21.00
N ASP A 76 -7.26 -12.63 -21.53
CA ASP A 76 -7.47 -12.83 -22.97
C ASP A 76 -6.16 -12.96 -23.77
N GLY A 77 -5.21 -13.71 -23.21
CA GLY A 77 -3.88 -13.93 -23.81
C GLY A 77 -2.88 -12.78 -23.65
N ALA A 78 -3.30 -11.59 -23.19
CA ALA A 78 -2.43 -10.44 -23.00
C ALA A 78 -2.01 -10.27 -21.53
N LEU A 79 -0.74 -9.89 -21.31
CA LEU A 79 -0.27 -9.48 -19.99
C LEU A 79 -0.82 -8.10 -19.64
N VAL A 80 -1.67 -8.02 -18.62
CA VAL A 80 -2.22 -6.77 -18.09
C VAL A 80 -1.58 -6.47 -16.75
N VAL A 81 -1.01 -5.27 -16.63
CA VAL A 81 -0.36 -4.78 -15.39
C VAL A 81 -1.03 -3.48 -14.96
N ARG A 82 -1.46 -3.37 -13.71
CA ARG A 82 -2.13 -2.16 -13.19
C ARG A 82 -1.68 -1.82 -11.77
N PRO A 83 -1.45 -0.53 -11.47
CA PRO A 83 -1.11 -0.09 -10.13
C PRO A 83 -2.34 -0.05 -9.23
N TYR A 84 -2.15 -0.41 -7.96
CA TYR A 84 -3.14 -0.23 -6.88
C TYR A 84 -2.42 0.21 -5.61
N THR A 85 -2.98 1.19 -4.92
CA THR A 85 -2.53 1.53 -3.56
C THR A 85 -3.46 0.84 -2.56
N PRO A 86 -2.95 -0.11 -1.75
CA PRO A 86 -3.71 -0.73 -0.68
C PRO A 86 -4.28 0.28 0.31
N VAL A 87 -5.41 -0.06 0.91
CA VAL A 87 -6.02 0.71 2.00
C VAL A 87 -5.65 0.18 3.39
N SER A 88 -5.04 -1.01 3.44
CA SER A 88 -4.30 -1.52 4.61
C SER A 88 -2.89 -0.94 4.65
N SER A 89 -2.20 -1.15 5.76
CA SER A 89 -0.87 -0.64 6.07
C SER A 89 0.04 -1.75 6.62
N ASP A 90 1.32 -1.46 6.84
CA ASP A 90 2.24 -2.40 7.47
C ASP A 90 1.97 -2.60 8.99
N ASP A 91 0.93 -1.96 9.53
CA ASP A 91 0.37 -2.29 10.84
C ASP A 91 -0.59 -3.49 10.78
N ASP A 92 -1.13 -3.77 9.60
CA ASP A 92 -2.05 -4.86 9.35
C ASP A 92 -1.25 -6.11 8.99
N LYS A 93 -1.26 -7.09 9.90
CA LYS A 93 -0.52 -8.35 9.72
C LYS A 93 -1.37 -9.42 9.02
N GLY A 94 -0.72 -10.22 8.19
CA GLY A 94 -1.29 -11.42 7.57
C GLY A 94 -2.12 -11.17 6.32
N PHE A 95 -2.48 -9.93 5.99
CA PHE A 95 -3.29 -9.63 4.81
C PHE A 95 -2.96 -8.26 4.18
N VAL A 96 -3.45 -8.06 2.96
CA VAL A 96 -3.51 -6.78 2.26
C VAL A 96 -4.92 -6.56 1.71
N ASP A 97 -5.48 -5.36 1.93
CA ASP A 97 -6.78 -4.96 1.42
C ASP A 97 -6.65 -3.97 0.25
N LEU A 98 -7.33 -4.28 -0.86
CA LEU A 98 -7.51 -3.38 -2.00
C LEU A 98 -8.99 -2.98 -2.10
N ILE A 99 -9.26 -1.68 -2.27
CA ILE A 99 -10.58 -1.17 -2.65
C ILE A 99 -10.56 -0.87 -4.15
N VAL A 100 -11.42 -1.54 -4.91
CA VAL A 100 -11.41 -1.47 -6.37
C VAL A 100 -12.81 -1.18 -6.88
N LYS A 101 -12.93 -0.11 -7.68
CA LYS A 101 -14.09 0.15 -8.52
C LYS A 101 -14.03 -0.76 -9.76
N VAL A 102 -15.03 -1.61 -9.93
CA VAL A 102 -15.22 -2.51 -11.06
C VAL A 102 -15.87 -1.73 -12.19
N TYR A 103 -15.18 -1.69 -13.32
CA TYR A 103 -15.68 -1.05 -14.53
C TYR A 103 -16.32 -2.12 -15.38
N PHE A 104 -17.62 -2.37 -15.20
CA PHE A 104 -18.35 -3.41 -15.92
C PHE A 104 -18.49 -3.09 -17.41
N ARG A 105 -18.42 -4.12 -18.26
CA ARG A 105 -18.78 -4.04 -19.68
C ARG A 105 -20.24 -3.63 -19.87
N GLY A 106 -20.51 -2.92 -20.95
CA GLY A 106 -21.87 -2.50 -21.35
C GLY A 106 -22.45 -1.34 -20.54
N VAL A 107 -21.73 -0.78 -19.56
CA VAL A 107 -22.23 0.32 -18.71
C VAL A 107 -21.92 1.70 -19.30
N HIS A 108 -20.66 1.96 -19.65
CA HIS A 108 -20.24 3.29 -20.11
C HIS A 108 -20.11 3.33 -21.64
N PRO A 109 -20.78 4.26 -22.35
CA PRO A 109 -20.82 4.26 -23.82
C PRO A 109 -19.45 4.47 -24.47
N LYS A 110 -18.56 5.25 -23.84
CA LYS A 110 -17.18 5.43 -24.33
C LYS A 110 -16.25 4.25 -24.01
N PHE A 111 -16.64 3.36 -23.10
CA PHE A 111 -15.84 2.23 -22.63
C PHE A 111 -16.68 0.95 -22.59
N PRO A 112 -17.19 0.49 -23.75
CA PRO A 112 -18.15 -0.60 -23.81
C PRO A 112 -17.59 -1.94 -23.28
N ASP A 113 -16.27 -2.16 -23.38
CA ASP A 113 -15.63 -3.39 -22.89
C ASP A 113 -15.35 -3.39 -21.38
N GLY A 114 -15.53 -2.24 -20.71
CA GLY A 114 -15.20 -2.06 -19.30
C GLY A 114 -13.70 -2.11 -19.00
N GLY A 115 -13.36 -2.34 -17.74
CA GLY A 115 -11.99 -2.42 -17.24
C GLY A 115 -11.47 -3.85 -17.22
N LYS A 116 -10.36 -4.13 -17.92
CA LYS A 116 -9.76 -5.48 -17.99
C LYS A 116 -9.41 -6.05 -16.61
N MET A 117 -8.55 -5.36 -15.87
CA MET A 117 -8.07 -5.83 -14.57
C MET A 117 -9.17 -5.83 -13.50
N SER A 118 -10.05 -4.81 -13.49
CA SER A 118 -11.07 -4.73 -12.44
C SER A 118 -12.17 -5.78 -12.61
N GLN A 119 -12.59 -6.09 -13.85
CA GLN A 119 -13.48 -7.24 -14.11
C GLN A 119 -12.78 -8.57 -13.83
N TYR A 120 -11.48 -8.71 -14.15
CA TYR A 120 -10.72 -9.91 -13.81
C TYR A 120 -10.66 -10.15 -12.30
N LEU A 121 -10.35 -9.12 -11.50
CA LEU A 121 -10.38 -9.20 -10.05
C LEU A 121 -11.76 -9.61 -9.53
N ASP A 122 -12.82 -9.01 -10.05
CA ASP A 122 -14.19 -9.33 -9.65
C ASP A 122 -14.58 -10.79 -9.97
N SER A 123 -14.02 -11.35 -11.05
CA SER A 123 -14.22 -12.74 -11.44
C SER A 123 -13.47 -13.77 -10.59
N LEU A 124 -12.46 -13.35 -9.81
CA LEU A 124 -11.69 -14.25 -8.94
C LEU A 124 -12.60 -14.88 -7.88
N LYS A 125 -12.35 -16.17 -7.66
CA LYS A 125 -12.94 -16.96 -6.58
C LYS A 125 -12.03 -16.92 -5.35
N ILE A 126 -12.62 -17.09 -4.17
CA ILE A 126 -11.83 -17.29 -2.96
C ILE A 126 -10.91 -18.50 -3.17
N GLY A 127 -9.62 -18.33 -2.87
CA GLY A 127 -8.58 -19.32 -3.14
C GLY A 127 -7.74 -19.05 -4.38
N ASP A 128 -8.23 -18.28 -5.35
CA ASP A 128 -7.44 -17.89 -6.53
C ASP A 128 -6.29 -16.95 -6.13
N THR A 129 -5.23 -16.92 -6.93
CA THR A 129 -4.06 -16.09 -6.70
C THR A 129 -3.85 -15.06 -7.80
N ILE A 130 -3.26 -13.91 -7.45
CA ILE A 130 -2.79 -12.92 -8.41
C ILE A 130 -1.37 -12.45 -8.05
N ASP A 131 -0.57 -12.12 -9.05
CA ASP A 131 0.80 -11.65 -8.85
C ASP A 131 0.83 -10.20 -8.36
N PHE A 132 1.38 -9.99 -7.16
CA PHE A 132 1.76 -8.70 -6.60
C PHE A 132 3.22 -8.41 -6.89
N ARG A 133 3.54 -7.17 -7.26
CA ARG A 133 4.92 -6.69 -7.40
C ARG A 133 5.05 -5.26 -6.90
N GLY A 134 6.12 -4.97 -6.17
CA GLY A 134 6.38 -3.66 -5.59
C GLY A 134 7.38 -3.76 -4.44
N PRO A 135 7.60 -2.68 -3.69
CA PRO A 135 6.89 -1.40 -3.76
C PRO A 135 7.34 -0.52 -4.96
N SER A 136 6.49 0.41 -5.39
CA SER A 136 6.81 1.35 -6.48
C SER A 136 6.20 2.73 -6.24
N GLY A 137 6.87 3.78 -6.69
CA GLY A 137 6.43 5.17 -6.51
C GLY A 137 7.60 6.08 -6.24
N LEU A 138 7.49 7.35 -6.64
CA LEU A 138 8.54 8.35 -6.49
C LEU A 138 8.47 9.12 -5.17
N LEU A 139 7.36 9.00 -4.45
CA LEU A 139 7.09 9.72 -3.20
C LEU A 139 7.05 8.73 -2.05
N VAL A 140 7.73 9.07 -0.96
CA VAL A 140 7.61 8.36 0.32
C VAL A 140 7.34 9.36 1.44
N TYR A 141 6.27 9.15 2.19
CA TYR A 141 6.04 9.87 3.43
C TYR A 141 6.87 9.25 4.55
N LYS A 142 7.76 10.03 5.16
CA LYS A 142 8.73 9.58 6.17
C LYS A 142 8.25 9.81 7.61
N GLY A 143 7.07 10.38 7.80
CA GLY A 143 6.55 10.73 9.12
C GLY A 143 7.10 12.06 9.64
N ARG A 144 7.23 12.15 10.98
CA ARG A 144 7.19 13.42 11.71
C ARG A 144 8.51 13.97 12.25
N GLY A 145 8.43 15.28 12.51
CA GLY A 145 9.29 16.14 13.34
C GLY A 145 8.41 17.30 13.85
N LYS A 146 8.79 18.56 13.61
CA LYS A 146 7.86 19.72 13.77
C LYS A 146 6.88 19.90 12.59
N ALA A 147 7.00 19.06 11.57
CA ALA A 147 6.26 19.09 10.31
C ALA A 147 6.46 17.75 9.58
N GLY A 148 5.58 17.41 8.62
CA GLY A 148 5.64 16.19 7.84
C GLY A 148 6.77 16.20 6.82
N LYS A 149 7.44 15.06 6.66
CA LYS A 149 8.61 14.91 5.78
C LYS A 149 8.28 13.98 4.60
N PHE A 150 8.48 14.48 3.39
CA PHE A 150 8.29 13.74 2.14
C PHE A 150 9.62 13.60 1.41
N ASP A 151 9.99 12.38 1.04
CA ASP A 151 11.08 12.12 0.13
C ASP A 151 10.50 11.95 -1.28
N ILE A 152 10.86 12.84 -2.21
CA ILE A 152 10.31 12.85 -3.57
C ILE A 152 11.46 12.76 -4.56
N ARG A 153 11.45 11.71 -5.38
CA ARG A 153 12.40 11.55 -6.49
C ARG A 153 11.87 12.24 -7.74
N PRO A 154 12.68 13.02 -8.46
CA PRO A 154 12.27 13.57 -9.76
C PRO A 154 12.10 12.47 -10.81
N GLU A 155 12.85 11.38 -10.70
CA GLU A 155 12.78 10.20 -11.57
C GLU A 155 13.27 8.93 -10.85
N LYS A 156 13.01 7.73 -11.40
CA LYS A 156 13.20 6.45 -10.71
C LYS A 156 14.64 6.25 -10.16
N LYS A 157 15.65 6.69 -10.91
CA LYS A 157 17.08 6.52 -10.60
C LYS A 157 17.72 7.69 -9.84
N ALA A 158 17.00 8.80 -9.66
CA ALA A 158 17.53 9.95 -8.95
C ALA A 158 17.44 9.78 -7.43
N GLU A 159 18.35 10.46 -6.73
CA GLU A 159 18.27 10.60 -5.28
C GLU A 159 17.01 11.39 -4.87
N PRO A 160 16.37 11.04 -3.74
CA PRO A 160 15.18 11.74 -3.28
C PRO A 160 15.52 13.14 -2.77
N VAL A 161 14.65 14.10 -3.08
CA VAL A 161 14.64 15.42 -2.48
C VAL A 161 13.66 15.41 -1.32
N THR A 162 14.17 15.61 -0.10
CA THR A 162 13.33 15.78 1.08
C THR A 162 12.62 17.14 1.04
N LYS A 163 11.31 17.14 1.27
CA LYS A 163 10.47 18.32 1.51
C LYS A 163 9.81 18.21 2.88
N THR A 164 9.91 19.27 3.68
CA THR A 164 9.26 19.36 4.99
C THR A 164 8.13 20.37 4.91
N VAL A 165 6.91 19.96 5.25
CA VAL A 165 5.70 20.78 5.08
C VAL A 165 4.77 20.67 6.29
N LYS A 166 4.09 21.78 6.61
CA LYS A 166 3.03 21.80 7.62
C LYS A 166 1.65 21.48 7.04
N TYR A 167 1.46 21.81 5.76
CA TYR A 167 0.19 21.65 5.06
C TYR A 167 0.41 20.83 3.80
N VAL A 168 -0.52 19.91 3.53
CA VAL A 168 -0.53 19.08 2.33
C VAL A 168 -1.88 19.26 1.66
N GLY A 169 -1.90 19.97 0.53
CA GLY A 169 -3.05 20.00 -0.37
C GLY A 169 -3.12 18.70 -1.16
N MET A 170 -4.30 18.06 -1.17
CA MET A 170 -4.56 16.80 -1.86
C MET A 170 -5.76 16.99 -2.78
N ILE A 171 -5.63 16.60 -4.05
CA ILE A 171 -6.71 16.65 -5.03
C ILE A 171 -6.88 15.25 -5.59
N ALA A 172 -8.04 14.64 -5.37
CA ALA A 172 -8.35 13.28 -5.80
C ALA A 172 -9.63 13.24 -6.66
N GLY A 173 -9.68 12.26 -7.56
CA GLY A 173 -10.86 11.95 -8.37
C GLY A 173 -11.13 10.44 -8.39
N GLY A 174 -12.34 10.02 -8.07
CA GLY A 174 -12.75 8.60 -8.06
C GLY A 174 -11.76 7.69 -7.32
N THR A 175 -11.22 6.68 -8.00
CA THR A 175 -10.27 5.71 -7.41
C THR A 175 -8.91 6.32 -7.03
N GLY A 176 -8.60 7.55 -7.46
CA GLY A 176 -7.38 8.28 -7.09
C GLY A 176 -7.32 8.71 -5.61
N ILE A 177 -8.34 8.39 -4.82
CA ILE A 177 -8.37 8.67 -3.37
C ILE A 177 -7.42 7.78 -2.56
N THR A 178 -7.12 6.55 -3.02
CA THR A 178 -6.40 5.56 -2.19
C THR A 178 -4.97 5.97 -1.82
N PRO A 179 -4.15 6.60 -2.68
CA PRO A 179 -2.84 7.13 -2.26
C PRO A 179 -2.97 8.25 -1.21
N MET A 180 -4.01 9.09 -1.32
CA MET A 180 -4.25 10.16 -0.37
C MET A 180 -4.65 9.58 0.99
N LEU A 181 -5.58 8.61 0.98
CA LEU A 181 -6.07 7.94 2.18
C LEU A 181 -4.93 7.24 2.95
N GLN A 182 -3.98 6.62 2.24
CA GLN A 182 -2.82 5.99 2.86
C GLN A 182 -1.99 6.99 3.70
N ILE A 183 -1.70 8.16 3.14
CA ILE A 183 -0.93 9.22 3.82
C ILE A 183 -1.77 9.86 4.94
N ILE A 184 -3.04 10.18 4.68
CA ILE A 184 -3.96 10.75 5.68
C ILE A 184 -4.06 9.85 6.91
N ARG A 185 -4.25 8.54 6.72
CA ARG A 185 -4.34 7.58 7.82
C ARG A 185 -3.06 7.51 8.63
N ALA A 186 -1.90 7.55 7.98
CA ALA A 186 -0.61 7.55 8.67
C ALA A 186 -0.41 8.79 9.53
N ILE A 187 -0.76 9.97 9.02
CA ILE A 187 -0.67 11.24 9.74
C ILE A 187 -1.63 11.24 10.94
N ILE A 188 -2.91 10.88 10.75
CA ILE A 188 -3.91 10.89 11.81
C ILE A 188 -3.59 9.86 12.91
N LYS A 189 -3.01 8.71 12.53
CA LYS A 189 -2.62 7.67 13.48
C LYS A 189 -1.51 8.16 14.42
N ASP A 190 -0.59 8.98 13.92
CA ASP A 190 0.50 9.54 14.70
C ASP A 190 0.11 10.86 15.38
N LYS A 191 -0.29 10.77 16.66
CA LYS A 191 -0.76 11.94 17.44
C LYS A 191 0.24 13.09 17.58
N GLY A 192 1.52 12.88 17.32
CA GLY A 192 2.49 13.99 17.32
C GLY A 192 2.98 14.38 15.94
N ASP A 193 2.29 13.95 14.89
CA ASP A 193 2.45 14.49 13.56
C ASP A 193 1.53 15.72 13.40
N PRO A 194 2.09 16.94 13.33
CA PRO A 194 1.29 18.17 13.26
C PRO A 194 0.83 18.50 11.83
N THR A 195 1.05 17.61 10.86
CA THR A 195 0.76 17.87 9.45
C THR A 195 -0.74 17.97 9.20
N ILE A 196 -1.17 19.03 8.51
CA ILE A 196 -2.57 19.27 8.18
C ILE A 196 -2.81 18.87 6.72
N CYS A 197 -3.71 17.92 6.50
CA CYS A 197 -4.15 17.52 5.15
C CYS A 197 -5.42 18.29 4.76
N GLN A 198 -5.41 18.88 3.57
CA GLN A 198 -6.57 19.53 2.96
C GLN A 198 -6.94 18.76 1.69
N LEU A 199 -8.03 18.00 1.75
CA LEU A 199 -8.46 17.15 0.65
C LEU A 199 -9.61 17.80 -0.11
N LEU A 200 -9.42 17.99 -1.41
CA LEU A 200 -10.48 18.19 -2.39
C LEU A 200 -10.72 16.86 -3.12
N PHE A 201 -11.90 16.27 -2.95
CA PHE A 201 -12.25 15.00 -3.57
C PHE A 201 -13.45 15.13 -4.50
N ALA A 202 -13.25 14.82 -5.78
CA ALA A 202 -14.28 14.84 -6.82
C ALA A 202 -14.75 13.42 -7.17
N ASN A 203 -16.05 13.26 -7.39
CA ASN A 203 -16.66 12.00 -7.86
C ASN A 203 -17.86 12.30 -8.76
N GLN A 204 -18.32 11.29 -9.51
CA GLN A 204 -19.51 11.34 -10.37
C GLN A 204 -20.48 10.24 -9.96
#